data_AF-A0A090SYA1-F1
#
_entry.id   AF-A0A090SYA1-F1
#
_cell.length_a   1.000
_cell.length_b   1.000
_cell.length_c   1.000
_cell.angle_alpha   90.00
_cell.angle_beta   90.00
_cell.angle_gamma   90.00
#
_symmetry.space_group_name_H-M   'P 1'
#
loop_
_entity.id
_entity.type
_entity.pdbx_description
1 polymer ?
#
loop_
_entity_poly.entity_id
_entity_poly.type
_entity_poly.pdbx_seq_one_letter_code
_entity_poly.pdbx_strand_id
1 'polypeptide(L)' 'MYEGEATSLTSLTQDLPTTPVISQNSGTTMLEVNDSQFYSFDDQSWTEYRPRIN' A
#
# COMPACT_ATOMS: atom_id res chain seq x y z
N MET A 1 28.08 10.82 20.52
CA MET A 1 28.12 11.29 19.12
C MET A 1 28.11 10.02 18.26
N TYR A 2 27.32 9.96 17.19
CA TYR A 2 27.35 8.80 16.30
C TYR A 2 28.62 8.88 15.46
N GLU A 3 29.52 7.90 15.59
CA GLU A 3 30.82 7.82 14.90
C GLU A 3 30.76 6.80 13.74
N GLY A 4 29.72 6.89 12.90
CA GLY A 4 29.58 6.07 11.70
C GLY A 4 30.17 6.76 10.46
N GLU A 5 30.41 5.99 9.40
CA GLU A 5 30.79 6.54 8.09
C GLU A 5 29.77 7.57 7.61
N ALA A 6 30.25 8.56 6.86
CA ALA A 6 29.40 9.57 6.25
C ALA A 6 28.34 8.89 5.35
N THR A 7 27.08 8.97 5.76
CA THR A 7 25.95 8.40 5.02
C THR A 7 25.10 9.49 4.39
N SER A 8 24.46 9.19 3.26
CA SER A 8 23.48 10.07 2.64
C SER A 8 22.06 9.66 3.05
N LEU A 9 21.11 10.60 3.07
CA LEU A 9 19.70 10.27 3.33
C LEU A 9 19.17 9.20 2.36
N THR A 10 19.60 9.27 1.09
CA THR A 10 19.24 8.27 0.07
C THR A 10 19.74 6.88 0.44
N SER A 11 20.99 6.77 0.90
CA SER A 11 21.59 5.50 1.33
C SER A 11 20.85 4.87 2.51
N LEU A 12 20.18 5.68 3.34
CA LEU A 12 19.39 5.20 4.47
C LEU A 12 17.98 4.74 4.09
N THR A 13 17.44 5.18 2.94
CA THR A 13 16.03 4.99 2.60
C THR A 13 15.77 4.16 1.33
N GLN A 14 16.77 3.96 0.48
CA GLN A 14 16.61 3.37 -0.86
C GLN A 14 16.10 1.92 -0.87
N ASP A 15 16.31 1.15 0.21
CA ASP A 15 16.00 -0.28 0.29
C ASP A 15 15.00 -0.60 1.41
N LEU A 16 14.18 0.38 1.80
CA LEU A 16 13.12 0.15 2.77
C LEU A 16 12.10 -0.85 2.20
N PRO A 17 11.62 -1.81 3.01
CA PRO A 17 10.60 -2.75 2.57
C PRO A 17 9.34 -1.99 2.15
N THR A 18 8.80 -2.37 1.00
CA THR A 18 7.52 -1.86 0.52
C THR A 18 6.40 -2.79 0.98
N THR A 19 5.27 -2.20 1.36
CA THR A 19 4.06 -2.95 1.71
C THR A 19 2.99 -2.61 0.67
N PRO A 20 2.33 -3.60 0.06
CA PRO A 20 1.21 -3.34 -0.83
C PRO A 20 0.08 -2.61 -0.10
N VAL A 21 -0.66 -1.77 -0.82
CA VAL A 21 -1.83 -1.08 -0.26
C VAL A 21 -2.94 -2.10 -0.03
N ILE A 22 -3.10 -2.50 1.23
CA ILE A 22 -4.16 -3.39 1.69
C ILE A 22 -4.85 -2.74 2.88
N SER A 23 -6.17 -2.63 2.82
CA SER A 23 -7.00 -2.19 3.96
C SER A 23 -8.06 -3.23 4.23
N GLN A 24 -8.12 -3.72 5.48
CA GLN A 24 -9.12 -4.69 5.90
C GLN A 24 -9.85 -4.19 7.14
N ASN A 25 -11.17 -4.27 7.12
CA ASN A 25 -12.03 -4.11 8.30
C ASN A 25 -12.87 -5.38 8.49
N SER A 26 -13.74 -5.42 9.52
CA SER A 26 -14.49 -6.64 9.89
C SER A 26 -15.40 -7.22 8.80
N GLY A 27 -15.63 -6.51 7.70
CA GLY A 27 -16.45 -7.01 6.59
C GLY A 27 -15.99 -6.59 5.22
N THR A 28 -14.81 -5.99 5.04
CA THR A 28 -14.35 -5.50 3.73
C THR A 28 -12.84 -5.58 3.62
N THR A 29 -12.38 -6.10 2.48
CA THR A 29 -10.98 -6.04 2.05
C THR A 29 -10.87 -5.12 0.84
N MET A 30 -9.88 -4.23 0.83
CA MET A 30 -9.57 -3.36 -0.31
C MET A 30 -8.10 -3.55 -0.72
N LEU A 31 -7.88 -3.70 -2.03
CA LEU A 31 -6.58 -3.92 -2.65
C LEU A 31 -6.36 -2.98 -3.83
N GLU A 32 -5.09 -2.68 -4.10
CA GLU A 32 -4.65 -2.02 -5.34
C GLU A 32 -3.95 -3.03 -6.26
N VAL A 33 -4.40 -3.10 -7.51
CA VAL A 33 -3.82 -3.95 -8.56
C VAL A 33 -3.71 -3.13 -9.84
N ASN A 34 -2.49 -2.97 -10.37
CA ASN A 34 -2.21 -2.18 -11.59
C ASN A 34 -2.88 -0.80 -11.56
N ASP A 35 -2.62 -0.02 -10.51
CA ASP A 35 -3.16 1.33 -10.28
C ASP A 35 -4.70 1.42 -10.16
N SER A 36 -5.39 0.28 -10.06
CA SER A 36 -6.85 0.21 -9.90
C SER A 36 -7.21 -0.35 -8.52
N GLN A 37 -8.17 0.28 -7.87
CA GLN A 37 -8.64 -0.15 -6.54
C GLN A 37 -9.81 -1.11 -6.65
N PHE A 38 -9.80 -2.17 -5.84
CA PHE A 38 -10.86 -3.17 -5.77
C PHE A 38 -11.27 -3.42 -4.33
N TYR A 39 -12.55 -3.72 -4.11
CA TYR A 39 -13.04 -4.13 -2.80
C TYR A 39 -13.79 -5.47 -2.88
N SER A 40 -13.78 -6.19 -1.77
CA SER A 40 -14.51 -7.43 -1.55
C SER A 40 -15.15 -7.46 -0.16
N PHE A 41 -16.30 -8.10 -0.04
CA PHE A 41 -16.96 -8.38 1.26
C PHE A 41 -16.83 -9.86 1.68
N ASP A 42 -16.34 -10.73 0.78
CA ASP A 42 -16.29 -12.20 0.94
C ASP A 42 -14.92 -12.81 0.57
N ASP A 43 -13.95 -11.99 0.16
CA ASP A 43 -12.64 -12.34 -0.39
C ASP A 43 -12.67 -13.25 -1.64
N GLN A 44 -13.85 -13.49 -2.22
CA GLN A 44 -14.07 -14.33 -3.39
C GLN A 44 -14.50 -13.51 -4.62
N SER A 45 -15.26 -12.45 -4.39
CA SER A 45 -15.84 -11.58 -5.40
C SER A 45 -15.26 -10.18 -5.27
N TRP A 46 -14.70 -9.65 -6.35
CA TRP A 46 -14.02 -8.35 -6.37
C TRP A 46 -14.75 -7.37 -7.26
N THR A 47 -14.97 -6.16 -6.75
CA THR A 47 -15.58 -5.05 -7.50
C THR A 47 -14.60 -3.89 -7.58
N GLU A 48 -14.43 -3.35 -8.80
CA GLU A 48 -13.62 -2.15 -9.02
C GLU A 48 -14.25 -0.95 -8.30
N TYR A 49 -13.45 -0.28 -7.48
CA TYR A 49 -13.85 0.93 -6.78
C TYR A 49 -13.84 2.13 -7.73
N ARG A 50 -15.03 2.62 -8.09
CA ARG A 50 -15.22 3.81 -8.94
C ARG A 50 -15.86 4.93 -8.12
N PRO A 51 -15.07 5.79 -7.45
CA PRO A 51 -15.62 6.94 -6.74
C PRO A 51 -16.32 7.85 -7.76
N ARG A 52 -17.50 8.37 -7.40
CA ARG A 52 -18.16 9.38 -8.22
C ARG A 52 -17.28 10.62 -8.26
N ILE A 53 -16.88 11.03 -9.46
CA ILE A 53 -16.24 12.32 -9.68
C ILE A 53 -17.36 13.36 -9.53
N ASN A 54 -17.27 14.20 -8.50
CA ASN A 54 -18.16 15.35 -8.30
C ASN A 54 -17.69 16.53 -9.15
#